data_AF-A0A920WC23-F1
#
_entry.id   AF-A0A920WC23-F1
#
_cell.length_a   1.000
_cell.length_b   1.000
_cell.length_c   1.000
_cell.angle_alpha   90.00
_cell.angle_beta   90.00
_cell.angle_gamma   90.00
#
_symmetry.space_group_name_H-M   'P 1'
#
loop_
_entity.id
_entity.type
_entity.pdbx_description
1 polymer ?
#
loop_
_entity_poly.entity_id
_entity_poly.type
_entity_poly.pdbx_seq_one_letter_code
_entity_poly.pdbx_strand_id
1 'polypeptide(L)'
;MARLPNLTRDNVPTEFLEAFDEVTAESGGVITGGPGSITINSPEMARRRAYLTNYLRFESTFPKKIQELAIIVTARAMDCQYVWNAHAPAARNQGVSDDLVDAIRDKKTLPNLTADEAAIISYATEFFQTHKVSTPTFNSALGNLVASIWWR
;
A
#
# COMPACT_ATOMS: atom_id res chain seq x y z
N MET A 1 3.26 -5.46 16.86
CA MET A 1 4.33 -6.44 16.52
C MET A 1 3.69 -7.72 16.03
N ALA A 2 4.42 -8.51 15.22
CA ALA A 2 3.94 -9.83 14.79
C ALA A 2 3.70 -10.73 16.00
N ARG A 3 2.71 -11.62 15.89
CA ARG A 3 2.43 -12.68 16.87
C ARG A 3 3.17 -13.99 16.54
N LEU A 4 4.08 -13.94 15.56
CA LEU A 4 4.90 -15.06 15.13
C LEU A 4 6.30 -14.93 15.75
N PRO A 5 7.04 -16.05 15.91
CA PRO A 5 8.44 -16.00 16.32
C PRO A 5 9.28 -15.16 15.37
N ASN A 6 10.35 -14.56 15.91
CA ASN A 6 11.36 -13.95 15.07
C ASN A 6 12.18 -15.06 14.40
N LEU A 7 12.21 -15.04 13.06
CA LEU A 7 13.09 -15.91 12.31
C LEU A 7 14.50 -15.35 12.26
N THR A 8 15.46 -16.23 12.44
CA THR A 8 16.88 -16.02 12.22
C THR A 8 17.35 -17.07 11.24
N ARG A 9 18.50 -16.85 10.62
CA ARG A 9 19.05 -17.81 9.67
C ARG A 9 19.17 -19.23 10.23
N ASP A 10 19.44 -19.38 11.53
CA ASP A 10 19.62 -20.66 12.23
C ASP A 10 18.34 -21.49 12.39
N ASN A 11 17.16 -20.86 12.26
CA ASN A 11 15.87 -21.53 12.45
C ASN A 11 15.05 -21.62 11.15
N VAL A 12 15.69 -21.39 10.01
CA VAL A 12 15.12 -21.55 8.66
C VAL A 12 15.59 -22.88 8.06
N PRO A 13 14.68 -23.74 7.54
CA PRO A 13 15.07 -24.96 6.84
C PRO A 13 16.02 -24.67 5.67
N THR A 14 16.96 -25.58 5.42
CA THR A 14 18.07 -25.39 4.46
C THR A 14 17.56 -25.03 3.06
N GLU A 15 16.46 -25.63 2.64
CA GLU A 15 15.82 -25.40 1.34
C GLU A 15 15.28 -23.97 1.15
N PHE A 16 15.11 -23.19 2.23
CA PHE A 16 14.61 -21.82 2.17
C PHE A 16 15.66 -20.75 2.50
N LEU A 17 16.91 -21.15 2.78
CA LEU A 17 17.97 -20.23 3.18
C LEU A 17 18.29 -19.19 2.11
N GLU A 18 18.31 -19.58 0.82
CA GLU A 18 18.57 -18.65 -0.27
C GLU A 18 17.56 -17.50 -0.30
N ALA A 19 16.26 -17.83 -0.26
CA ALA A 19 15.20 -16.83 -0.25
C ALA A 19 15.20 -15.99 1.04
N PHE A 20 15.55 -16.57 2.18
CA PHE A 20 15.69 -15.84 3.44
C PHE A 20 16.86 -14.84 3.37
N ASP A 21 18.03 -15.29 2.91
CA ASP A 21 19.23 -14.46 2.78
C ASP A 21 18.98 -13.29 1.81
N GLU A 22 18.28 -13.55 0.69
CA GLU A 22 17.90 -12.51 -0.27
C GLU A 22 16.96 -11.45 0.34
N VAL A 23 15.87 -11.89 0.98
CA VAL A 23 14.88 -10.97 1.57
C VAL A 23 15.45 -10.17 2.73
N THR A 24 16.41 -10.72 3.47
CA THR A 24 16.98 -10.10 4.68
C THR A 24 18.27 -9.33 4.44
N ALA A 25 18.81 -9.33 3.22
CA ALA A 25 20.08 -8.71 2.85
C ALA A 25 20.18 -7.24 3.30
N GLU A 26 19.14 -6.43 3.04
CA GLU A 26 19.13 -5.00 3.41
C GLU A 26 18.91 -4.76 4.91
N SER A 27 18.39 -5.76 5.62
CA SER A 27 18.04 -5.70 7.05
C SER A 27 19.13 -6.26 7.97
N GLY A 28 20.25 -6.73 7.41
CA GLY A 28 21.31 -7.38 8.19
C GLY A 28 20.91 -8.74 8.76
N GLY A 29 20.02 -9.46 8.06
CA GLY A 29 19.61 -10.82 8.43
C GLY A 29 18.41 -10.92 9.38
N VAL A 30 17.78 -9.80 9.78
CA VAL A 30 16.66 -9.81 10.72
C VAL A 30 15.58 -8.78 10.36
N ILE A 31 14.33 -9.23 10.25
CA ILE A 31 13.16 -8.35 10.02
C ILE A 31 12.20 -8.45 11.21
N THR A 32 12.21 -7.45 12.09
CA THR A 32 11.37 -7.41 13.30
C THR A 32 10.13 -6.49 13.17
N GLY A 33 10.07 -5.70 12.10
CA GLY A 33 9.06 -4.67 11.90
C GLY A 33 8.10 -4.94 10.75
N GLY A 34 6.91 -4.37 10.86
CA GLY A 34 5.92 -4.27 9.78
C GLY A 34 5.49 -5.60 9.15
N PRO A 35 4.92 -5.55 7.94
CA PRO A 35 4.46 -6.76 7.23
C PRO A 35 5.58 -7.76 6.97
N GLY A 36 6.82 -7.30 6.80
CA GLY A 36 7.99 -8.15 6.55
C GLY A 36 8.21 -9.17 7.67
N SER A 37 8.05 -8.75 8.94
CA SER A 37 8.17 -9.64 10.10
C SER A 37 7.15 -10.79 10.12
N ILE A 38 6.05 -10.65 9.38
CA ILE A 38 5.05 -11.70 9.21
C ILE A 38 5.43 -12.56 8.01
N THR A 39 5.66 -11.94 6.85
CA THR A 39 5.85 -12.66 5.59
C THR A 39 7.13 -13.48 5.54
N ILE A 40 8.17 -13.08 6.29
CA ILE A 40 9.43 -13.83 6.36
C ILE A 40 9.27 -15.27 6.89
N ASN A 41 8.14 -15.57 7.54
CA ASN A 41 7.75 -16.95 7.91
C ASN A 41 7.46 -17.87 6.72
N SER A 42 7.42 -17.32 5.50
CA SER A 42 7.49 -18.07 4.25
C SER A 42 8.49 -17.35 3.34
N PRO A 43 9.80 -17.67 3.42
CA PRO A 43 10.86 -16.93 2.72
C PRO A 43 10.62 -16.83 1.21
N GLU A 44 10.20 -17.93 0.59
CA GLU A 44 9.85 -18.00 -0.83
C GLU A 44 8.70 -17.05 -1.23
N MET A 45 7.67 -16.95 -0.39
CA MET A 45 6.58 -16.00 -0.62
C MET A 45 7.05 -14.56 -0.39
N ALA A 46 7.82 -14.32 0.68
CA ALA A 46 8.37 -13.01 1.00
C ALA A 46 9.22 -12.45 -0.14
N ARG A 47 10.07 -13.30 -0.74
CA ARG A 47 10.89 -12.98 -1.92
C ARG A 47 10.04 -12.49 -3.08
N ARG A 48 9.06 -13.28 -3.50
CA ARG A 48 8.16 -12.91 -4.62
C ARG A 48 7.36 -11.64 -4.32
N ARG A 49 6.89 -11.49 -3.07
CA ARG A 49 6.16 -10.31 -2.62
C ARG A 49 7.03 -9.05 -2.64
N ALA A 50 8.32 -9.15 -2.32
CA ALA A 50 9.23 -8.00 -2.28
C ALA A 50 9.29 -7.31 -3.65
N TYR A 51 9.47 -8.08 -4.73
CA TYR A 51 9.45 -7.56 -6.10
C TYR A 51 8.15 -6.84 -6.45
N LEU A 52 6.99 -7.46 -6.18
CA LEU A 52 5.69 -6.82 -6.44
C LEU A 52 5.52 -5.52 -5.64
N THR A 53 5.94 -5.54 -4.38
CA THR A 53 5.84 -4.36 -3.50
C THR A 53 6.75 -3.25 -3.99
N ASN A 54 7.98 -3.56 -4.38
CA ASN A 54 8.94 -2.59 -4.91
C ASN A 54 8.45 -1.97 -6.21
N TYR A 55 7.97 -2.78 -7.15
CA TYR A 55 7.40 -2.28 -8.40
C TYR A 55 6.25 -1.31 -8.14
N LEU A 56 5.24 -1.75 -7.37
CA LEU A 56 4.08 -0.92 -7.08
C LEU A 56 4.52 0.38 -6.39
N ARG A 57 5.40 0.30 -5.38
CA ARG A 57 5.76 1.43 -4.53
C ARG A 57 6.73 2.42 -5.17
N PHE A 58 7.66 1.97 -5.99
CA PHE A 58 8.78 2.80 -6.45
C PHE A 58 8.86 2.94 -7.96
N GLU A 59 8.45 1.93 -8.72
CA GLU A 59 8.66 1.87 -10.18
C GLU A 59 7.40 2.18 -10.99
N SER A 60 6.21 2.11 -10.39
CA SER A 60 4.97 2.47 -11.08
C SER A 60 4.93 3.97 -11.41
N THR A 61 4.25 4.32 -12.51
CA THR A 61 4.13 5.70 -13.02
C THR A 61 3.07 6.53 -12.31
N PHE A 62 2.42 5.98 -11.27
CA PHE A 62 1.39 6.69 -10.52
C PHE A 62 2.01 7.86 -9.76
N PRO A 63 1.42 9.08 -9.82
CA PRO A 63 1.90 10.20 -9.01
C PRO A 63 1.92 9.81 -7.53
N LYS A 64 3.03 10.11 -6.84
CA LYS A 64 3.22 9.70 -5.43
C LYS A 64 2.10 10.18 -4.50
N LYS A 65 1.58 11.39 -4.73
CA LYS A 65 0.40 11.91 -4.03
C LYS A 65 -0.79 10.96 -4.10
N ILE A 66 -1.14 10.50 -5.29
CA ILE A 66 -2.31 9.63 -5.52
C ILE A 66 -2.04 8.23 -5.00
N GLN A 67 -0.81 7.73 -5.15
CA GLN A 67 -0.40 6.47 -4.56
C GLN A 67 -0.57 6.47 -3.03
N GLU A 68 -0.04 7.49 -2.34
CA GLU A 68 -0.18 7.60 -0.89
C GLU A 68 -1.65 7.80 -0.47
N LEU A 69 -2.43 8.56 -1.24
CA LEU A 69 -3.87 8.70 -1.02
C LEU A 69 -4.61 7.36 -1.12
N ALA A 70 -4.32 6.56 -2.16
CA ALA A 70 -4.89 5.22 -2.33
C ALA A 70 -4.54 4.30 -1.13
N ILE A 71 -3.30 4.40 -0.64
CA ILE A 71 -2.83 3.62 0.51
C ILE A 71 -3.60 4.02 1.78
N ILE A 72 -3.72 5.30 2.11
CA ILE A 72 -4.41 5.72 3.36
C ILE A 72 -5.91 5.48 3.32
N VAL A 73 -6.56 5.61 2.15
CA VAL A 73 -7.98 5.26 1.98
C VAL A 73 -8.18 3.76 2.18
N THR A 74 -7.31 2.93 1.60
CA THR A 74 -7.31 1.47 1.80
C THR A 74 -7.05 1.11 3.27
N ALA A 75 -6.06 1.74 3.89
CA ALA A 75 -5.72 1.51 5.29
C ALA A 75 -6.91 1.84 6.20
N ARG A 76 -7.62 2.94 5.92
CA ARG A 76 -8.82 3.31 6.68
C ARG A 76 -9.96 2.33 6.45
N ALA A 77 -10.22 1.93 5.21
CA ALA A 77 -11.28 0.99 4.86
C ALA A 77 -11.10 -0.37 5.54
N MET A 78 -9.84 -0.79 5.71
CA MET A 78 -9.45 -2.06 6.34
C MET A 78 -9.16 -1.94 7.85
N ASP A 79 -9.37 -0.78 8.47
CA ASP A 79 -8.99 -0.48 9.86
C ASP A 79 -7.52 -0.84 10.19
N CYS A 80 -6.62 -0.66 9.23
CA CYS A 80 -5.20 -1.02 9.33
C CYS A 80 -4.35 0.12 9.92
N GLN A 81 -4.26 0.17 11.24
CA GLN A 81 -3.52 1.21 11.97
C GLN A 81 -2.03 1.29 11.61
N TYR A 82 -1.37 0.14 11.37
CA TYR A 82 0.05 0.13 11.03
C TYR A 82 0.32 0.88 9.72
N VAL A 83 -0.45 0.56 8.67
CA VAL A 83 -0.32 1.22 7.37
C VAL A 83 -0.74 2.68 7.49
N TRP A 84 -1.83 2.98 8.21
CA TRP A 84 -2.26 4.36 8.43
C TRP A 84 -1.15 5.21 9.06
N ASN A 85 -0.55 4.75 10.15
CA ASN A 85 0.47 5.52 10.87
C ASN A 85 1.74 5.73 10.04
N ALA A 86 2.10 4.78 9.17
CA ALA A 86 3.24 4.92 8.28
C ALA A 86 2.95 5.87 7.10
N HIS A 87 1.73 5.83 6.56
CA HIS A 87 1.42 6.47 5.28
C HIS A 87 0.65 7.78 5.39
N ALA A 88 -0.05 8.07 6.49
CA ALA A 88 -0.68 9.38 6.68
C ALA A 88 0.34 10.54 6.70
N PRO A 89 1.51 10.43 7.35
CA PRO A 89 2.57 11.44 7.22
C PRO A 89 3.16 11.49 5.80
N ALA A 90 3.32 10.33 5.14
CA ALA A 90 3.84 10.27 3.78
C ALA A 90 2.89 10.95 2.78
N ALA A 91 1.59 10.72 2.89
CA ALA A 91 0.55 11.37 2.08
C ALA A 91 0.61 12.90 2.20
N ARG A 92 0.75 13.41 3.42
CA ARG A 92 0.94 14.86 3.67
C ARG A 92 2.18 15.40 2.98
N ASN A 93 3.31 14.70 3.14
CA ASN A 93 4.57 15.09 2.50
C ASN A 93 4.49 15.07 0.96
N GLN A 94 3.59 14.26 0.38
CA GLN A 94 3.32 14.23 -1.05
C GLN A 94 2.22 15.21 -1.49
N GLY A 95 1.70 16.05 -0.60
CA GLY A 95 0.77 17.13 -0.93
C GLY A 95 -0.72 16.76 -0.85
N VAL A 96 -1.08 15.68 -0.16
CA VAL A 96 -2.47 15.47 0.30
C VAL A 96 -2.72 16.42 1.47
N SER A 97 -3.80 17.21 1.42
CA SER A 97 -4.06 18.23 2.46
C SER A 97 -4.35 17.59 3.82
N ASP A 98 -4.00 18.31 4.89
CA ASP A 98 -4.28 17.86 6.26
C ASP A 98 -5.77 17.61 6.48
N ASP A 99 -6.62 18.52 5.99
CA ASP A 99 -8.07 18.40 6.06
C ASP A 99 -8.59 17.12 5.41
N LEU A 100 -8.03 16.73 4.25
CA LEU A 100 -8.42 15.50 3.57
C LEU A 100 -7.97 14.27 4.35
N VAL A 101 -6.71 14.23 4.81
CA VAL A 101 -6.20 13.11 5.61
C VAL A 101 -7.02 12.93 6.89
N ASP A 102 -7.36 14.02 7.57
CA ASP A 102 -8.14 13.99 8.80
C ASP A 102 -9.61 13.65 8.56
N ALA A 103 -10.22 14.12 7.47
CA ALA A 103 -11.57 13.71 7.08
C ALA A 103 -11.64 12.20 6.79
N ILE A 104 -10.64 11.64 6.10
CA ILE A 104 -10.53 10.18 5.88
C ILE A 104 -10.37 9.45 7.21
N ARG A 105 -9.47 9.92 8.10
CA ARG A 105 -9.25 9.34 9.43
C ARG A 105 -10.56 9.22 10.22
N ASP A 106 -11.27 10.34 10.30
CA ASP A 106 -12.44 10.50 11.16
C ASP A 106 -13.74 10.03 10.48
N LYS A 107 -13.69 9.59 9.22
CA LYS A 107 -14.85 9.25 8.39
C LYS A 107 -15.86 10.40 8.34
N LYS A 108 -15.37 11.63 8.17
CA LYS A 108 -16.17 12.86 8.04
C LYS A 108 -16.36 13.25 6.58
N THR A 109 -17.19 14.26 6.36
CA THR A 109 -17.33 14.91 5.05
C THR A 109 -15.97 15.34 4.52
N LEU A 110 -15.66 14.94 3.30
CA LEU A 110 -14.41 15.29 2.63
C LEU A 110 -14.42 16.78 2.21
N PRO A 111 -13.26 17.45 2.20
CA PRO A 111 -13.15 18.79 1.65
C PRO A 111 -13.33 18.79 0.13
N ASN A 112 -13.21 19.95 -0.51
CA ASN A 112 -13.14 20.02 -1.97
C ASN A 112 -11.94 19.21 -2.47
N LEU A 113 -12.20 18.30 -3.40
CA LEU A 113 -11.22 17.39 -3.97
C LEU A 113 -10.82 17.84 -5.36
N THR A 114 -9.57 17.63 -5.73
CA THR A 114 -9.18 17.63 -7.15
C THR A 114 -9.78 16.42 -7.86
N ALA A 115 -9.81 16.45 -9.20
CA ALA A 115 -10.48 15.40 -9.97
C ALA A 115 -9.83 14.01 -9.81
N ASP A 116 -8.51 13.96 -9.68
CA ASP A 116 -7.74 12.74 -9.39
C ASP A 116 -7.96 12.23 -7.95
N GLU A 117 -8.01 13.11 -6.94
CA GLU A 117 -8.34 12.76 -5.56
C GLU A 117 -9.76 12.17 -5.46
N ALA A 118 -10.74 12.83 -6.08
CA ALA A 118 -12.12 12.34 -6.12
C ALA A 118 -12.21 10.97 -6.82
N ALA A 119 -11.49 10.79 -7.92
CA ALA A 119 -11.48 9.54 -8.67
C ALA A 119 -10.93 8.37 -7.86
N ILE A 120 -9.76 8.53 -7.20
CA ILE A 120 -9.17 7.44 -6.42
C ILE A 120 -9.98 7.12 -5.16
N ILE A 121 -10.51 8.13 -4.47
CA ILE A 121 -11.35 7.94 -3.28
C ILE A 121 -12.65 7.22 -3.64
N SER A 122 -13.31 7.63 -4.72
CA SER A 122 -14.57 6.99 -5.16
C SER A 122 -14.34 5.54 -5.59
N TYR A 123 -13.26 5.28 -6.35
CA TYR A 123 -12.90 3.93 -6.76
C TYR A 123 -12.67 3.02 -5.55
N ALA A 124 -11.82 3.45 -4.61
CA ALA A 124 -11.53 2.65 -3.42
C ALA A 124 -12.78 2.47 -2.55
N THR A 125 -13.61 3.51 -2.40
CA THR A 125 -14.85 3.44 -1.61
C THR A 125 -15.81 2.39 -2.17
N GLU A 126 -16.11 2.42 -3.48
CA GLU A 126 -16.98 1.42 -4.10
C GLU A 126 -16.39 0.01 -3.98
N PHE A 127 -15.09 -0.14 -4.25
CA PHE A 127 -14.41 -1.42 -4.16
C PHE A 127 -14.50 -2.03 -2.75
N PHE A 128 -14.26 -1.25 -1.70
CA PHE A 128 -14.30 -1.77 -0.33
C PHE A 128 -15.72 -1.93 0.23
N GLN A 129 -16.69 -1.14 -0.23
CA GLN A 129 -18.08 -1.24 0.25
C GLN A 129 -18.88 -2.32 -0.48
N THR A 130 -18.62 -2.52 -1.77
CA THR A 130 -19.49 -3.35 -2.63
C THR A 130 -18.74 -4.48 -3.34
N HIS A 131 -17.41 -4.54 -3.22
CA HIS A 131 -16.55 -5.47 -3.96
C HIS A 131 -16.71 -5.38 -5.49
N LYS A 132 -17.23 -4.25 -5.96
CA LYS A 132 -17.43 -3.92 -7.37
C LYS A 132 -17.11 -2.44 -7.57
N VAL A 133 -16.73 -2.09 -8.79
CA VAL A 133 -16.61 -0.68 -9.20
C VAL A 133 -17.51 -0.49 -10.41
N SER A 134 -18.39 0.50 -10.32
CA SER A 134 -19.32 0.85 -11.38
C SER A 134 -18.58 1.38 -12.61
N THR A 135 -19.17 1.23 -13.79
CA THR A 135 -18.59 1.75 -15.04
C THR A 135 -18.31 3.26 -14.98
N PRO A 136 -19.21 4.12 -14.43
CA PRO A 136 -18.92 5.55 -14.29
C PRO A 136 -17.68 5.82 -13.42
N THR A 137 -17.55 5.15 -12.28
CA THR A 137 -16.41 5.32 -11.36
C THR A 137 -15.11 4.80 -11.96
N PHE A 138 -15.17 3.66 -12.64
CA PHE A 138 -14.03 3.12 -13.38
C PHE A 138 -13.55 4.06 -14.49
N ASN A 139 -14.48 4.60 -15.30
CA ASN A 139 -14.15 5.54 -16.37
C ASN A 139 -13.58 6.85 -15.84
N SER A 140 -14.10 7.36 -14.71
CA SER A 140 -13.53 8.53 -14.03
C SER A 140 -12.09 8.27 -13.57
N ALA A 141 -11.83 7.12 -12.95
CA ALA A 141 -10.47 6.72 -12.55
C ALA A 141 -9.55 6.60 -13.76
N LEU A 142 -10.00 5.97 -14.84
CA LEU A 142 -9.22 5.86 -16.07
C LEU A 142 -8.86 7.24 -16.66
N GLY A 143 -9.83 8.15 -16.74
CA GLY A 143 -9.63 9.48 -17.32
C GLY A 143 -8.76 10.42 -16.48
N ASN A 144 -8.82 10.31 -15.15
CA ASN A 144 -8.10 11.23 -14.25
C ASN A 144 -6.77 10.67 -13.72
N LEU A 145 -6.60 9.35 -13.65
CA LEU A 145 -5.43 8.73 -13.05
C LEU A 145 -4.46 8.12 -14.07
N VAL A 146 -4.97 7.75 -15.24
CA VAL A 146 -4.19 7.14 -16.31
C VAL A 146 -4.06 8.15 -17.45
N ALA A 147 -3.34 9.24 -17.19
CA ALA A 147 -2.95 10.17 -18.24
C ALA A 147 -1.84 9.51 -19.08
N SER A 148 -2.26 8.83 -20.16
CA SER A 148 -1.43 8.37 -21.27
C SER A 148 -0.20 7.54 -20.90
N ILE A 149 -0.31 6.20 -20.85
CA ILE A 149 0.88 5.43 -21.25
C ILE A 149 0.67 4.07 -21.95
N TRP A 150 -0.41 3.29 -21.77
CA TRP A 150 -0.44 1.93 -22.38
C TRP A 150 -1.81 1.32 -22.75
N TRP A 151 -2.84 2.09 -23.10
CA TRP A 151 -4.15 1.51 -23.48
C TRP A 151 -4.74 2.02 -24.82
N ARG A 152 -3.87 2.37 -25.78
CA ARG A 152 -4.22 2.43 -27.20
C ARG A 152 -3.48 1.35 -27.95
#